data_AF-A0AA41S0W7-F1
#
_entry.id   AF-A0AA41S0W7-F1
#
_cell.length_a   1.000
_cell.length_b   1.000
_cell.length_c   1.000
_cell.angle_alpha   90.00
_cell.angle_beta   90.00
_cell.angle_gamma   90.00
#
_symmetry.space_group_name_H-M   'P 1'
#
loop_
_entity.id
_entity.type
_entity.pdbx_description
1 polymer ?
#
loop_
_entity_poly.entity_id
_entity_poly.type
_entity_poly.pdbx_seq_one_letter_code
_entity_poly.pdbx_strand_id
1 'polypeptide(L)'
;MATAGSRWAVVMSRNAGFSDQVVELDLLYPSEGIHRRWDSGYRITSTAATCDQAAFVFSVPRKKLPDETQELFERRLSPAHM
;
A
#
# COMPACT_ATOMS: atom_id res chain seq x y z
N MET A 1 8.68 -8.47 0.10
CA MET A 1 7.62 -8.80 1.08
C MET A 1 7.23 -10.26 0.88
N ALA A 2 6.81 -10.95 1.94
CA ALA A 2 6.37 -12.35 1.85
C ALA A 2 5.16 -12.58 2.74
N THR A 3 4.28 -13.50 2.34
CA THR A 3 3.09 -13.93 3.09
C THR A 3 3.15 -15.43 3.35
N ALA A 4 2.70 -15.85 4.54
CA ALA A 4 2.57 -17.27 4.90
C ALA A 4 1.48 -17.45 5.97
N GLY A 5 0.39 -18.11 5.59
CA GLY A 5 -0.79 -18.24 6.45
C GLY A 5 -1.37 -16.87 6.82
N SER A 6 -1.56 -16.62 8.10
CA SER A 6 -2.03 -15.34 8.66
C SER A 6 -0.91 -14.34 8.97
N ARG A 7 0.27 -14.51 8.38
CA ARG A 7 1.43 -13.65 8.64
C ARG A 7 1.99 -13.08 7.35
N TRP A 8 2.54 -11.87 7.46
CA TRP A 8 3.35 -11.25 6.44
C TRP A 8 4.64 -10.74 7.06
N ALA A 9 5.68 -10.60 6.24
CA ALA A 9 6.97 -10.04 6.63
C ALA A 9 7.48 -9.08 5.56
N VAL A 10 8.09 -7.98 6.01
CA VAL A 10 8.68 -6.96 5.15
C VAL A 10 10.10 -6.67 5.61
N VAL A 11 11.00 -6.54 4.63
CA VAL A 11 12.38 -6.10 4.84
C VAL A 11 12.59 -4.90 3.94
N MET A 12 13.08 -3.81 4.53
CA MET A 12 13.39 -2.56 3.84
C MET A 12 14.87 -2.26 3.99
N SER A 13 15.55 -1.92 2.89
CA SER A 13 16.99 -1.68 2.88
C SER A 13 17.34 -0.23 2.57
N ARG A 14 18.39 0.27 3.22
CA ARG A 14 18.96 1.60 3.04
C ARG A 14 19.84 1.65 1.78
N ASN A 15 19.27 1.36 0.60
CA ASN A 15 19.81 1.65 -0.74
C ASN A 15 18.92 1.14 -1.89
N ALA A 16 17.67 0.74 -1.62
CA ALA A 16 16.75 0.19 -2.62
C ALA A 16 16.25 1.18 -3.69
N GLY A 17 16.83 2.38 -3.81
CA GLY A 17 16.32 3.46 -4.67
C GLY A 17 15.16 4.25 -4.09
N PHE A 18 14.78 3.96 -2.85
CA PHE A 18 13.69 4.60 -2.12
C PHE A 18 14.19 5.39 -0.90
N SER A 19 13.48 6.45 -0.54
CA SER A 19 13.58 7.11 0.77
C SER A 19 12.25 7.01 1.51
N ASP A 20 12.29 7.31 2.81
CA ASP A 20 11.09 7.48 3.64
C ASP A 20 10.13 6.30 3.52
N GLN A 21 10.64 5.07 3.68
CA GLN A 21 9.81 3.88 3.57
C GLN A 21 8.97 3.71 4.84
N VAL A 22 7.66 3.56 4.68
CA VAL A 22 6.67 3.42 5.76
C VAL A 22 5.76 2.24 5.49
N VAL A 23 5.41 1.51 6.55
CA VAL A 23 4.45 0.42 6.51
C VAL A 23 3.17 0.87 7.18
N GLU A 24 2.04 0.74 6.48
CA GLU A 24 0.71 0.91 7.08
C GLU A 24 -0.04 -0.42 7.06
N LEU A 25 -0.68 -0.73 8.19
CA LEU A 25 -1.50 -1.92 8.38
C LEU A 25 -2.94 -1.50 8.44
N ASP A 26 -3.80 -2.22 7.73
CA ASP A 26 -5.22 -1.96 7.79
C ASP A 26 -6.06 -3.23 7.94
N LEU A 27 -7.05 -3.11 8.83
CA LEU A 27 -8.12 -4.08 9.09
C LEU A 27 -9.43 -3.66 8.41
N LEU A 28 -9.61 -2.36 8.12
CA LEU A 28 -10.80 -1.77 7.50
C LEU A 28 -10.38 -0.69 6.50
N TYR A 29 -10.42 -1.07 5.22
CA TYR A 29 -10.36 -0.23 4.03
C TYR A 29 -9.55 1.11 4.11
N PRO A 30 -8.30 1.13 3.62
CA PRO A 30 -7.32 2.21 3.83
C PRO A 30 -7.43 3.44 2.93
N SER A 31 -8.57 3.73 2.28
CA SER A 31 -8.63 4.81 1.28
C SER A 31 -8.10 6.14 1.80
N GLU A 32 -8.50 6.57 3.00
CA GLU A 32 -8.03 7.83 3.62
C GLU A 32 -6.53 7.84 3.95
N GLY A 33 -5.94 6.69 4.27
CA GLY A 33 -4.49 6.58 4.52
C GLY A 33 -3.70 6.64 3.22
N ILE A 34 -4.15 5.89 2.22
CA ILE A 34 -3.54 5.85 0.89
C ILE A 34 -3.53 7.23 0.23
N HIS A 35 -4.66 7.95 0.22
CA HIS A 35 -4.74 9.28 -0.40
C HIS A 35 -3.81 10.27 0.30
N ARG A 36 -3.79 10.30 1.63
CA ARG A 36 -2.87 11.17 2.39
C ARG A 36 -1.40 10.91 2.07
N ARG A 37 -1.02 9.64 1.87
CA ARG A 37 0.33 9.26 1.47
C ARG A 37 0.66 9.72 0.05
N TRP A 38 -0.27 9.55 -0.89
CA TRP A 38 -0.11 10.02 -2.26
C TRP A 38 0.07 11.53 -2.35
N ASP A 39 -0.75 12.30 -1.63
CA ASP A 39 -0.63 13.77 -1.52
C ASP A 39 0.73 14.20 -0.93
N SER A 40 1.31 13.34 -0.10
CA SER A 40 2.64 13.54 0.51
C SER A 40 3.80 13.06 -0.40
N GLY A 41 3.53 12.65 -1.64
CA GLY A 41 4.53 12.22 -2.61
C GLY A 41 4.99 10.76 -2.48
N TYR A 42 4.31 9.96 -1.65
CA TYR A 42 4.62 8.54 -1.51
C TYR A 42 3.95 7.73 -2.61
N ARG A 43 4.63 6.67 -3.05
CA ARG A 43 4.08 5.65 -3.94
C ARG A 43 4.01 4.31 -3.23
N ILE A 44 3.00 3.50 -3.54
CA ILE A 44 2.95 2.12 -3.06
C ILE A 44 4.03 1.33 -3.80
N THR A 45 4.91 0.67 -3.05
CA THR A 45 6.08 -0.05 -3.59
C THR A 45 6.07 -1.53 -3.28
N SER A 46 5.25 -1.95 -2.31
CA SER A 46 4.99 -3.35 -2.02
C SER A 46 3.67 -3.48 -1.27
N THR A 47 2.99 -4.61 -1.44
CA THR A 47 1.77 -4.95 -0.71
C THR A 47 1.79 -6.42 -0.31
N ALA A 48 1.13 -6.72 0.80
CA ALA A 48 0.85 -8.07 1.25
C ALA A 48 -0.53 -8.08 1.89
N ALA A 49 -1.25 -9.17 1.71
CA ALA A 49 -2.53 -9.36 2.36
C ALA A 49 -2.66 -10.79 2.87
N THR A 50 -3.45 -10.91 3.92
CA THR A 50 -4.02 -12.13 4.48
C THR A 50 -5.54 -11.99 4.41
N CYS A 51 -6.28 -12.97 4.90
CA CYS A 51 -7.75 -12.94 4.85
C CYS A 51 -8.35 -11.78 5.65
N ASP A 52 -7.64 -11.32 6.68
CA ASP A 52 -8.11 -10.38 7.70
C ASP A 52 -7.29 -9.08 7.75
N GLN A 53 -6.07 -9.07 7.19
CA GLN A 53 -5.17 -7.91 7.22
C GLN A 53 -4.54 -7.61 5.87
N ALA A 54 -4.38 -6.32 5.59
CA ALA A 54 -3.53 -5.84 4.50
C ALA A 54 -2.38 -4.98 5.05
N ALA A 55 -1.22 -5.09 4.41
CA ALA A 55 -0.04 -4.30 4.67
C ALA A 55 0.43 -3.62 3.39
N PHE A 56 0.65 -2.32 3.46
CA PHE A 56 1.10 -1.49 2.35
C PHE A 56 2.44 -0.85 2.70
N VAL A 57 3.40 -0.94 1.77
CA VAL A 57 4.67 -0.24 1.87
C VAL A 57 4.62 1.00 0.98
N PHE A 58 4.65 2.15 1.61
CA PHE A 58 4.76 3.45 0.97
C PHE A 58 6.21 3.90 0.97
N SER A 59 6.68 4.41 -0.17
CA SER A 59 8.04 4.92 -0.30
C SER A 59 8.08 6.14 -1.21
N VAL A 60 9.08 7.01 -1.02
CA VAL A 60 9.37 8.11 -1.95
C VAL A 60 10.46 7.66 -2.93
N PRO A 61 10.20 7.62 -4.26
CA PRO A 61 11.23 7.31 -5.25
C PRO A 61 12.32 8.37 -5.28
N ARG A 62 13.60 7.96 -5.21
CA ARG A 62 14.72 8.92 -5.25
C ARG A 62 14.95 9.52 -6.64
N LYS A 63 14.51 8.83 -7.69
CA LYS A 63 14.46 9.38 -9.05
C LYS A 63 13.04 9.83 -9.30
N LYS A 64 12.87 11.06 -9.80
CA LYS A 64 11.57 11.52 -10.29
C LYS A 64 11.12 10.58 -11.41
N LEU A 65 10.04 9.86 -11.15
CA LEU A 65 9.28 9.18 -12.18
C LEU A 65 8.53 10.25 -13.00
N PRO A 66 8.20 9.98 -14.27
CA PRO A 66 7.19 10.75 -14.99
C PRO A 66 5.93 10.89 -14.14
N ASP A 67 5.13 11.93 -14.39
CA ASP A 67 3.91 12.16 -13.63
C ASP A 67 2.92 11.00 -13.86
N GLU A 68 2.99 10.01 -12.99
CA GLU A 68 2.09 8.86 -12.99
C GLU A 68 0.87 9.19 -12.15
N THR A 69 -0.29 9.19 -12.79
CA THR A 69 -1.59 9.27 -12.12
C THR A 69 -1.76 8.05 -11.23
N GLN A 70 -2.05 8.28 -9.95
CA GLN A 70 -2.42 7.22 -9.01
C GLN A 70 -3.94 7.14 -8.90
N GLU A 71 -4.47 5.93 -9.03
CA GLU A 71 -5.91 5.66 -8.97
C GLU A 71 -6.18 4.53 -7.96
N LEU A 72 -7.28 4.66 -7.20
CA LEU A 72 -7.79 3.62 -6.33
C LEU A 72 -9.11 3.09 -6.90
N PHE A 73 -9.18 1.77 -7.15
CA PHE A 73 -10.42 1.12 -7.58
C PHE A 73 -11.03 0.33 -6.42
N GLU A 74 -12.27 0.65 -6.07
CA GLU A 74 -13.04 -0.09 -5.07
C GLU A 74 -14.21 -0.82 -5.71
N ARG A 75 -14.30 -2.13 -5.51
CA ARG A 75 -15.51 -2.90 -5.83
C ARG A 75 -16.39 -2.96 -4.59
N ARG A 76 -17.43 -2.13 -4.53
CA ARG A 76 -18.49 -2.29 -3.53
C ARG A 76 -19.29 -3.56 -3.84
N LEU A 77 -19.45 -4.43 -2.86
CA LEU A 77 -20.42 -5.52 -2.93
C LEU A 77 -21.81 -4.87 -2.88
N SER A 78 -22.58 -4.99 -3.95
CA SER A 78 -23.99 -4.65 -3.93
C SER A 78 -24.73 -5.64 -3.02
N PRO A 79 -25.67 -5.17 -2.17
CA PRO A 79 -26.54 -6.10 -1.46
C PRO A 79 -27.34 -6.88 -2.50
N ALA A 80 -27.21 -8.21 -2.46
CA ALA A 80 -28.12 -9.09 -3.17
C ALA A 80 -29.53 -8.78 -2.65
N HIS A 81 -30.41 -8.28 -3.52
CA HIS A 81 -31.81 -8.14 -3.20
C HIS A 81 -32.37 -9.56 -3.03
N MET A 82 -32.81 -9.87 -1.82
CA MET A 82 -33.52 -11.10 -1.48
C MET A 82 -35.02 -10.90 -1.68
#